data_AF-A0A944NSZ2-F1
#
_entry.id   AF-A0A944NSZ2-F1
#
_cell.length_a   1.000
_cell.length_b   1.000
_cell.length_c   1.000
_cell.angle_alpha   90.00
_cell.angle_beta   90.00
_cell.angle_gamma   90.00
#
_symmetry.space_group_name_H-M   'P 1'
#
loop_
_entity.id
_entity.type
_entity.pdbx_description
1 polymer ?
#
loop_
_entity_poly.entity_id
_entity_poly.type
_entity_poly.pdbx_seq_one_letter_code
_entity_poly.pdbx_strand_id
1 'polypeptide(L)'
;MTNRFFGYVLAALVVVGAVPALPAEPVSINYTRAQLEQKWQARIQSFLDRGVIPIIDMESSLKRGDGEDYLDDALAVMDELGLALIAFDGYSPKKKGKYIWGYYIHEVVNAHPDRIILATNGGTNKNWLKGKGGFIGQVEDQVQSGQYPIMGEFDFRHYMSGNQCKKGKTGRDSNIPLDGENGERLFQLSVETGVPFAIHHEPEDHALDALEAMLGEYPKAKVIVAHFGQIRHPEKETRFGPDLVRRLFKTYPNLYYDLSTGRPGRTYKCNDKVLDTVIWQGDSSSQTGTLKSEYKDILSEFSDRFVAGTDYGGGRSPLPDFLKKQVKNLRLIMRDLPGEAKHDIGYRNAWKLLTGRAWSETEQTAQSVQPAATETAEKAKADYPQYKGVISDGHGHFKGKKADGDATMEAMDRNNIDVVLHWVKHQGGWKDSDSLDFSEEYPGRVIPGIAFQNKGWTKQKKNFIREVREKAESGDFKAMGEVSVRGKIGGNQNSPPDSPLLKEVM
;
A
#
# COMPACT_ATOMS: atom_id res chain seq x y z
N MET A 1 52.93 -35.87 55.61
CA MET A 1 51.58 -35.28 55.55
C MET A 1 51.70 -33.95 54.83
N THR A 2 51.21 -33.91 53.61
CA THR A 2 51.31 -32.82 52.63
C THR A 2 50.09 -31.93 52.78
N ASN A 3 50.24 -30.62 53.04
CA ASN A 3 49.13 -29.67 52.95
C ASN A 3 49.44 -28.57 51.94
N ARG A 4 48.52 -28.46 50.98
CA ARG A 4 48.54 -27.64 49.78
C ARG A 4 48.03 -26.22 50.06
N PHE A 5 48.66 -25.29 49.34
CA PHE A 5 48.17 -23.98 48.92
C PHE A 5 46.68 -23.95 48.58
N PHE A 6 45.97 -22.89 48.97
CA PHE A 6 45.01 -22.19 48.09
C PHE A 6 44.86 -20.73 48.54
N GLY A 7 45.14 -19.80 47.62
CA GLY A 7 44.97 -18.36 47.81
C GLY A 7 43.54 -17.93 47.56
N TYR A 8 43.07 -16.96 48.36
CA TYR A 8 41.77 -16.31 48.19
C TYR A 8 41.86 -15.20 47.15
N VAL A 9 41.10 -15.34 46.06
CA VAL A 9 40.79 -14.26 45.12
C VAL A 9 39.49 -13.61 45.58
N LEU A 10 39.55 -12.32 45.94
CA LEU A 10 38.37 -11.48 46.16
C LEU A 10 37.64 -11.29 44.82
N ALA A 11 36.43 -11.83 44.69
CA ALA A 11 35.56 -11.54 43.56
C ALA A 11 34.85 -10.20 43.79
N ALA A 12 35.18 -9.19 42.98
CA ALA A 12 34.43 -7.94 42.90
C ALA A 12 33.05 -8.23 42.28
N LEU A 13 32.01 -8.11 43.09
CA LEU A 13 30.62 -8.15 42.67
C LEU A 13 30.29 -6.85 41.93
N VAL A 14 30.41 -6.86 40.61
CA VAL A 14 29.84 -5.81 39.76
C VAL A 14 28.33 -6.06 39.71
N VAL A 15 27.58 -5.29 40.50
CA VAL A 15 26.13 -5.15 40.33
C VAL A 15 25.91 -4.43 39.01
N VAL A 16 25.73 -5.19 37.94
CA VAL A 16 25.23 -4.67 36.67
C VAL A 16 23.75 -4.34 36.90
N GLY A 17 23.48 -3.09 37.28
CA GLY A 17 22.13 -2.55 37.25
C GLY A 17 21.53 -2.80 35.88
N ALA A 18 20.36 -3.43 35.84
CA ALA A 18 19.62 -3.65 34.61
C ALA A 18 19.38 -2.29 33.94
N VAL A 19 20.07 -2.04 32.83
CA VAL A 19 19.81 -0.88 31.99
C VAL A 19 18.34 -0.98 31.55
N PRO A 20 17.49 0.00 31.88
CA PRO A 20 16.10 -0.02 31.44
C PRO A 20 16.09 -0.08 29.92
N ALA A 21 15.31 -1.02 29.39
CA ALA A 21 15.15 -1.23 27.96
C ALA A 21 14.66 0.07 27.31
N LEU A 22 15.55 0.76 26.56
CA LEU A 22 15.16 1.95 25.81
C LEU A 22 13.94 1.63 24.90
N PRO A 23 12.87 2.43 24.96
CA PRO A 23 11.74 2.34 24.03
C PRO A 23 12.22 2.59 22.60
N ALA A 24 11.45 2.19 21.59
CA ALA A 24 11.67 2.74 20.26
C ALA A 24 11.51 4.25 20.37
N GLU A 25 12.50 5.02 19.89
CA GLU A 25 12.43 6.47 19.99
C GLU A 25 11.19 6.96 19.24
N PRO A 26 10.32 7.75 19.89
CA PRO A 26 9.17 8.34 19.22
C PRO A 26 9.60 9.13 17.99
N VAL A 27 8.94 8.90 16.86
CA VAL A 27 9.16 9.67 15.63
C VAL A 27 8.01 10.64 15.48
N SER A 28 8.30 11.94 15.49
CA SER A 28 7.30 12.97 15.26
C SER A 28 6.94 13.05 13.78
N ILE A 29 5.67 13.35 13.48
CA ILE A 29 5.25 13.65 12.11
C ILE A 29 5.63 15.10 11.77
N ASN A 30 6.25 15.29 10.61
CA ASN A 30 6.75 16.59 10.12
C ASN A 30 5.64 17.51 9.61
N TYR A 31 4.38 17.04 9.63
CA TYR A 31 3.22 17.68 9.04
C TYR A 31 2.06 17.71 10.03
N THR A 32 1.33 18.82 10.04
CA THR A 32 0.03 18.88 10.74
C THR A 32 -1.02 18.04 10.01
N ARG A 33 -2.11 17.67 10.71
CA ARG A 33 -3.25 16.99 10.08
C ARG A 33 -3.77 17.75 8.85
N ALA A 34 -3.94 19.06 8.96
CA ALA A 34 -4.43 19.89 7.86
C ALA A 34 -3.49 19.85 6.63
N GLN A 35 -2.17 19.89 6.84
CA GLN A 35 -1.20 19.78 5.75
C GLN A 35 -1.24 18.40 5.07
N LEU A 36 -1.42 17.33 5.84
CA LEU A 36 -1.60 15.98 5.29
C LEU A 36 -2.90 15.90 4.46
N GLU A 37 -4.02 16.38 5.01
CA GLU A 37 -5.31 16.40 4.30
C GLU A 37 -5.24 17.17 2.99
N GLN A 38 -4.53 18.31 2.94
CA GLN A 38 -4.32 19.08 1.70
C GLN A 38 -3.52 18.27 0.66
N LYS A 39 -2.46 17.57 1.09
CA LYS A 39 -1.67 16.71 0.20
C LYS A 39 -2.50 15.54 -0.33
N TRP A 40 -3.27 14.91 0.54
CA TRP A 40 -4.20 13.82 0.19
C TRP A 40 -5.27 14.29 -0.80
N GLN A 41 -5.89 15.44 -0.54
CA GLN A 41 -6.89 16.03 -1.41
C GLN A 41 -6.33 16.32 -2.80
N ALA A 42 -5.18 16.97 -2.88
CA ALA A 42 -4.51 17.28 -4.14
C ALA A 42 -4.20 16.00 -4.93
N ARG A 43 -3.73 14.95 -4.25
CA ARG A 43 -3.45 13.67 -4.89
C ARG A 43 -4.72 12.98 -5.40
N ILE A 44 -5.78 12.89 -4.58
CA ILE A 44 -7.08 12.34 -4.99
C ILE A 44 -7.61 13.10 -6.22
N GLN A 45 -7.58 14.44 -6.17
CA GLN A 45 -8.01 15.29 -7.27
C GLN A 45 -7.21 15.02 -8.56
N SER A 46 -5.90 14.83 -8.46
CA SER A 46 -5.05 14.52 -9.64
C SER A 46 -5.43 13.23 -10.39
N PHE A 47 -6.08 12.25 -9.72
CA PHE A 47 -6.63 11.08 -10.38
C PHE A 47 -7.98 11.40 -11.02
N LEU A 48 -8.85 12.12 -10.31
CA LEU A 48 -10.15 12.55 -10.82
C LEU A 48 -10.00 13.40 -12.09
N ASP A 49 -9.04 14.34 -12.12
CA ASP A 49 -8.75 15.19 -13.28
C ASP A 49 -8.33 14.39 -14.53
N ARG A 50 -7.79 13.19 -14.33
CA ARG A 50 -7.43 12.24 -15.41
C ARG A 50 -8.55 11.25 -15.73
N GLY A 51 -9.74 11.44 -15.17
CA GLY A 51 -10.88 10.52 -15.35
C GLY A 51 -10.70 9.18 -14.64
N VAL A 52 -9.77 9.08 -13.68
CA VAL A 52 -9.53 7.85 -12.90
C VAL A 52 -10.21 7.98 -11.54
N ILE A 53 -11.13 7.08 -11.22
CA ILE A 53 -11.70 7.01 -9.86
C ILE A 53 -10.59 6.57 -8.89
N PRO A 54 -10.15 7.41 -7.95
CA PRO A 54 -9.11 7.05 -7.00
C PRO A 54 -9.62 5.98 -6.02
N ILE A 55 -8.69 5.14 -5.57
CA ILE A 55 -8.90 4.19 -4.48
C ILE A 55 -8.11 4.66 -3.25
N ILE A 56 -8.72 4.65 -2.07
CA ILE A 56 -8.06 4.82 -0.78
C ILE A 56 -8.16 3.50 -0.04
N ASP A 57 -7.02 2.86 0.19
CA ASP A 57 -6.92 1.65 1.00
C ASP A 57 -6.95 2.02 2.48
N MET A 58 -7.97 1.54 3.19
CA MET A 58 -8.23 1.80 4.61
C MET A 58 -7.76 0.68 5.54
N GLU A 59 -7.24 -0.43 4.99
CA GLU A 59 -6.89 -1.62 5.77
C GLU A 59 -5.67 -2.31 5.13
N SER A 60 -4.52 -2.09 5.75
CA SER A 60 -3.27 -2.77 5.49
C SER A 60 -2.28 -2.56 6.64
N SER A 61 -1.27 -3.42 6.73
CA SER A 61 -0.17 -3.32 7.68
C SER A 61 1.18 -3.32 6.96
N LEU A 62 2.14 -2.51 7.40
CA LEU A 62 3.49 -2.51 6.82
C LEU A 62 4.56 -2.86 7.86
N LYS A 63 5.23 -4.00 7.64
CA LYS A 63 6.43 -4.35 8.41
C LYS A 63 7.62 -3.57 7.86
N ARG A 64 8.52 -3.15 8.77
CA ARG A 64 9.75 -2.43 8.40
C ARG A 64 10.51 -3.06 7.23
N GLY A 65 10.78 -4.37 7.30
CA GLY A 65 11.49 -5.06 6.23
C GLY A 65 10.76 -5.01 4.88
N ASP A 66 9.44 -5.21 4.87
CA ASP A 66 8.67 -5.14 3.62
C ASP A 66 8.65 -3.70 3.06
N GLY A 67 8.62 -2.69 3.93
CA GLY A 67 8.69 -1.29 3.50
C GLY A 67 10.08 -0.91 2.98
N GLU A 68 11.16 -1.33 3.63
CA GLU A 68 12.54 -1.13 3.18
C GLU A 68 12.83 -1.85 1.84
N ASP A 69 12.27 -3.05 1.65
CA ASP A 69 12.50 -3.86 0.47
C ASP A 69 11.63 -3.45 -0.73
N TYR A 70 10.39 -2.99 -0.49
CA TYR A 70 9.38 -2.93 -1.54
C TYR A 70 8.59 -1.62 -1.66
N LEU A 71 8.67 -0.70 -0.69
CA LEU A 71 7.77 0.47 -0.68
C LEU A 71 7.99 1.37 -1.89
N ASP A 72 9.22 1.76 -2.21
CA ASP A 72 9.53 2.63 -3.35
C ASP A 72 8.90 2.14 -4.66
N ASP A 73 9.05 0.84 -4.94
CA ASP A 73 8.52 0.22 -6.15
C ASP A 73 6.98 0.14 -6.09
N ALA A 74 6.42 0.00 -4.88
CA ALA A 74 4.98 0.01 -4.66
C ALA A 74 4.37 1.39 -4.88
N LEU A 75 5.07 2.49 -4.57
CA LEU A 75 4.58 3.86 -4.82
C LEU A 75 4.34 4.13 -6.31
N ALA A 76 5.25 3.66 -7.18
CA ALA A 76 5.05 3.75 -8.63
C ALA A 76 3.86 2.90 -9.10
N VAL A 77 3.67 1.72 -8.50
CA VAL A 77 2.52 0.86 -8.77
C VAL A 77 1.21 1.47 -8.26
N MET A 78 1.23 2.20 -7.14
CA MET A 78 0.07 2.95 -6.67
C MET A 78 -0.37 3.99 -7.71
N ASP A 79 0.59 4.73 -8.28
CA ASP A 79 0.34 5.71 -9.34
C ASP A 79 -0.26 5.07 -10.60
N GLU A 80 0.24 3.91 -11.02
CA GLU A 80 -0.27 3.12 -12.16
C GLU A 80 -1.73 2.67 -11.95
N LEU A 81 -2.06 2.21 -10.75
CA LEU A 81 -3.34 1.54 -10.45
C LEU A 81 -4.48 2.51 -10.07
N GLY A 82 -4.17 3.79 -9.88
CA GLY A 82 -5.11 4.73 -9.28
C GLY A 82 -5.37 4.47 -7.80
N LEU A 83 -4.41 3.88 -7.09
CA LEU A 83 -4.40 3.75 -5.64
C LEU A 83 -3.81 5.05 -5.08
N ALA A 84 -4.69 5.97 -4.69
CA ALA A 84 -4.31 7.28 -4.24
C ALA A 84 -3.63 7.21 -2.87
N LEU A 85 -4.25 6.56 -1.89
CA LEU A 85 -3.72 6.53 -0.53
C LEU A 85 -3.77 5.11 0.02
N ILE A 86 -2.87 4.82 0.96
CA ILE A 86 -2.90 3.59 1.74
C ILE A 86 -2.68 3.89 3.22
N ALA A 87 -3.58 3.41 4.06
CA ALA A 87 -3.42 3.37 5.50
C ALA A 87 -2.61 2.13 5.87
N PHE A 88 -1.48 2.37 6.55
CA PHE A 88 -0.69 1.28 7.11
C PHE A 88 -0.74 1.33 8.62
N ASP A 89 -1.19 0.23 9.23
CA ASP A 89 -0.94 -0.01 10.64
C ASP A 89 0.48 -0.54 10.87
N GLY A 90 0.99 -0.23 12.06
CA GLY A 90 2.36 -0.53 12.46
C GLY A 90 2.50 -1.81 13.29
N TYR A 91 3.74 -2.29 13.35
CA TYR A 91 4.13 -3.42 14.20
C TYR A 91 5.06 -2.98 15.32
N SER A 92 4.99 -3.66 16.47
CA SER A 92 6.03 -3.57 17.49
C SER A 92 7.38 -4.01 16.90
N PRO A 93 8.48 -3.30 17.18
CA PRO A 93 9.80 -3.82 16.89
C PRO A 93 10.03 -5.12 17.66
N LYS A 94 10.77 -6.07 17.07
CA LYS A 94 11.04 -7.38 17.70
C LYS A 94 11.96 -7.19 18.92
N LYS A 95 11.40 -7.23 20.13
CA LYS A 95 12.15 -7.27 21.40
C LYS A 95 11.54 -8.33 22.34
N LYS A 96 12.37 -9.03 23.13
CA LYS A 96 11.90 -10.08 24.04
C LYS A 96 11.08 -9.47 25.19
N GLY A 97 9.86 -9.97 25.42
CA GLY A 97 9.15 -9.90 26.69
C GLY A 97 8.19 -8.72 26.95
N LYS A 98 8.33 -7.58 26.25
CA LYS A 98 7.44 -6.41 26.40
C LYS A 98 7.05 -5.86 25.03
N TYR A 99 5.77 -5.53 24.86
CA TYR A 99 5.29 -4.80 23.68
C TYR A 99 5.81 -3.36 23.72
N ILE A 100 6.31 -2.88 22.58
CA ILE A 100 6.79 -1.50 22.42
C ILE A 100 6.07 -0.92 21.22
N TRP A 101 5.60 0.32 21.34
CA TRP A 101 4.99 1.01 20.22
C TRP A 101 5.96 1.14 19.04
N GLY A 102 5.42 0.99 17.84
CA GLY A 102 6.18 0.99 16.60
C GLY A 102 6.00 2.33 15.91
N TYR A 103 7.11 2.99 15.58
CA TYR A 103 7.07 4.29 14.91
C TYR A 103 7.46 4.24 13.43
N TYR A 104 7.64 3.04 12.85
CA TYR A 104 8.06 2.92 11.45
C TYR A 104 7.11 3.60 10.47
N ILE A 105 5.80 3.51 10.70
CA ILE A 105 4.82 4.17 9.82
C ILE A 105 4.96 5.70 9.87
N HIS A 106 5.44 6.28 10.97
CA HIS A 106 5.69 7.73 11.04
C HIS A 106 6.83 8.13 10.13
N GLU A 107 7.91 7.34 10.08
CA GLU A 107 9.02 7.54 9.15
C GLU A 107 8.51 7.50 7.70
N VAL A 108 7.66 6.51 7.40
CA VAL A 108 7.06 6.33 6.07
C VAL A 108 6.15 7.51 5.68
N VAL A 109 5.31 7.99 6.60
CA VAL A 109 4.45 9.18 6.37
C VAL A 109 5.31 10.43 6.18
N ASN A 110 6.41 10.58 6.93
CA ASN A 110 7.32 11.71 6.75
C ASN A 110 7.98 11.70 5.36
N ALA A 111 8.33 10.52 4.85
CA ALA A 111 8.93 10.34 3.54
C ALA A 111 7.91 10.49 2.38
N HIS A 112 6.66 10.04 2.59
CA HIS A 112 5.63 9.97 1.54
C HIS A 112 4.27 10.50 2.04
N PRO A 113 4.21 11.77 2.48
CA PRO A 113 3.05 12.33 3.19
C PRO A 113 1.81 12.48 2.31
N ASP A 114 1.99 12.50 0.99
CA ASP A 114 0.91 12.59 0.02
C ASP A 114 0.33 11.22 -0.34
N ARG A 115 0.99 10.11 0.03
CA ARG A 115 0.62 8.74 -0.37
C ARG A 115 0.18 7.86 0.80
N ILE A 116 0.70 8.12 2.00
CA ILE A 116 0.55 7.24 3.15
C ILE A 116 -0.29 7.91 4.23
N ILE A 117 -1.28 7.17 4.72
CA ILE A 117 -2.09 7.54 5.87
C ILE A 117 -1.50 6.83 7.10
N LEU A 118 -1.21 7.59 8.14
CA LEU A 118 -0.80 7.02 9.43
C LEU A 118 -1.97 6.23 10.02
N ALA A 119 -1.78 4.96 10.37
CA ALA A 119 -2.69 4.27 11.29
C ALA A 119 -1.94 3.91 12.58
N THR A 120 -2.69 3.62 13.65
CA THR A 120 -2.08 3.11 14.89
C THR A 120 -1.36 1.79 14.64
N ASN A 121 -0.68 1.21 15.63
CA ASN A 121 -0.30 -0.19 15.52
C ASN A 121 -1.53 -1.10 15.49
N GLY A 122 -1.44 -2.21 14.74
CA GLY A 122 -2.51 -3.21 14.63
C GLY A 122 -2.60 -4.15 15.84
N GLY A 123 -3.81 -4.63 16.10
CA GLY A 123 -4.18 -5.61 17.12
C GLY A 123 -3.86 -7.06 16.75
N THR A 124 -2.71 -7.33 16.11
CA THR A 124 -2.29 -8.73 15.79
C THR A 124 -1.20 -9.24 16.74
N ASN A 125 -0.86 -8.45 17.76
CA ASN A 125 0.23 -8.73 18.68
C ASN A 125 -0.22 -9.58 19.89
N LYS A 126 0.73 -10.27 20.54
CA LYS A 126 0.43 -11.17 21.67
C LYS A 126 -0.23 -10.52 22.88
N ASN A 127 -0.10 -9.21 23.09
CA ASN A 127 -0.79 -8.55 24.20
C ASN A 127 -2.27 -8.42 23.88
N TRP A 128 -2.60 -7.94 22.68
CA TRP A 128 -3.98 -7.90 22.20
C TRP A 128 -4.62 -9.29 22.17
N LEU A 129 -3.98 -10.25 21.49
CA LEU A 129 -4.51 -11.62 21.32
C LEU A 129 -4.72 -12.39 22.64
N LYS A 130 -4.16 -11.91 23.75
CA LYS A 130 -4.33 -12.49 25.09
C LYS A 130 -5.20 -11.63 26.01
N GLY A 131 -5.90 -10.64 25.47
CA GLY A 131 -6.76 -9.73 26.22
C GLY A 131 -6.01 -8.84 27.21
N LYS A 132 -4.70 -8.61 27.05
CA LYS A 132 -3.93 -7.79 27.99
C LYS A 132 -4.13 -6.30 27.73
N GLY A 133 -4.60 -5.58 28.76
CA GLY A 133 -4.88 -4.14 28.69
C GLY A 133 -3.70 -3.23 28.30
N GLY A 134 -2.44 -3.68 28.44
CA GLY A 134 -1.28 -2.84 28.18
C GLY A 134 -1.05 -2.44 26.71
N PHE A 135 -1.69 -3.11 25.73
CA PHE A 135 -1.66 -2.67 24.34
C PHE A 135 -2.75 -1.64 24.05
N ILE A 136 -4.00 -1.90 24.46
CA ILE A 136 -5.10 -0.94 24.27
C ILE A 136 -4.84 0.39 24.99
N GLY A 137 -4.20 0.36 26.18
CA GLY A 137 -3.77 1.59 26.86
C GLY A 137 -2.79 2.43 26.04
N GLN A 138 -1.88 1.78 25.27
CA GLN A 138 -1.01 2.53 24.36
C GLN A 138 -1.76 3.03 23.13
N VAL A 139 -2.77 2.31 22.64
CA VAL A 139 -3.62 2.81 21.55
C VAL A 139 -4.37 4.07 22.01
N GLU A 140 -4.96 4.06 23.20
CA GLU A 140 -5.62 5.22 23.81
C GLU A 140 -4.67 6.43 23.90
N ASP A 141 -3.49 6.26 24.52
CA ASP A 141 -2.48 7.33 24.64
C ASP A 141 -2.11 7.92 23.26
N GLN A 142 -1.96 7.05 22.26
CA GLN A 142 -1.50 7.44 20.93
C GLN A 142 -2.61 8.13 20.13
N VAL A 143 -3.83 7.62 20.16
CA VAL A 143 -4.98 8.24 19.47
C VAL A 143 -5.32 9.59 20.12
N GLN A 144 -5.27 9.69 21.45
CA GLN A 144 -5.53 10.93 22.18
C GLN A 144 -4.50 12.03 21.89
N SER A 145 -3.32 11.70 21.33
CA SER A 145 -2.38 12.71 20.81
C SER A 145 -2.91 13.51 19.61
N GLY A 146 -3.97 13.02 18.95
CA GLY A 146 -4.56 13.62 17.74
C GLY A 146 -3.82 13.31 16.43
N GLN A 147 -2.73 12.56 16.47
CA GLN A 147 -1.91 12.27 15.29
C GLN A 147 -2.47 11.20 14.36
N TYR A 148 -3.43 10.39 14.82
CA TYR A 148 -3.96 9.24 14.08
C TYR A 148 -5.34 9.54 13.48
N PRO A 149 -5.49 9.55 12.14
CA PRO A 149 -6.78 9.71 11.46
C PRO A 149 -7.57 8.39 11.40
N ILE A 150 -6.94 7.25 11.69
CA ILE A 150 -7.53 5.92 11.74
C ILE A 150 -6.73 5.04 12.70
N MET A 151 -7.41 4.14 13.40
CA MET A 151 -6.77 3.06 14.14
C MET A 151 -6.66 1.81 13.25
N GLY A 152 -5.55 1.07 13.39
CA GLY A 152 -5.26 -0.14 12.62
C GLY A 152 -6.26 -1.26 12.80
N GLU A 153 -6.01 -2.40 12.16
CA GLU A 153 -6.91 -3.56 12.27
C GLU A 153 -6.73 -4.27 13.62
N PHE A 154 -7.82 -4.59 14.30
CA PHE A 154 -7.84 -5.36 15.53
C PHE A 154 -8.44 -6.76 15.33
N ASP A 155 -7.67 -7.81 15.61
CA ASP A 155 -8.14 -9.20 15.53
C ASP A 155 -9.14 -9.47 16.66
N PHE A 156 -10.40 -9.79 16.36
CA PHE A 156 -11.37 -10.31 17.35
C PHE A 156 -11.65 -11.78 17.09
N ARG A 157 -12.35 -12.06 16.00
CA ARG A 157 -12.53 -13.41 15.49
C ARG A 157 -11.76 -13.55 14.18
N HIS A 158 -10.74 -14.40 14.13
CA HIS A 158 -9.92 -14.64 12.94
C HIS A 158 -9.59 -16.14 12.85
N TYR A 159 -9.69 -16.76 11.67
CA TYR A 159 -9.29 -18.18 11.49
C TYR A 159 -7.82 -18.37 11.10
N MET A 160 -7.32 -19.60 11.09
CA MET A 160 -5.94 -19.85 10.65
C MET A 160 -5.65 -19.35 9.23
N SER A 161 -4.49 -18.71 9.03
CA SER A 161 -4.01 -18.39 7.68
C SER A 161 -3.66 -19.66 6.89
N GLY A 162 -3.62 -19.57 5.55
CA GLY A 162 -3.25 -20.73 4.72
C GLY A 162 -1.86 -21.28 5.02
N ASN A 163 -0.90 -20.43 5.38
CA ASN A 163 0.44 -20.87 5.80
C ASN A 163 0.42 -21.60 7.15
N GLN A 164 -0.51 -21.25 8.03
CA GLN A 164 -0.70 -21.90 9.31
C GLN A 164 -1.33 -23.27 9.16
N CYS A 165 -2.37 -23.40 8.33
CA CYS A 165 -2.98 -24.69 8.04
C CYS A 165 -2.01 -25.66 7.39
N LYS A 166 -1.20 -25.20 6.41
CA LYS A 166 -0.11 -26.01 5.83
C LYS A 166 0.93 -26.48 6.85
N LYS A 167 1.13 -25.74 7.94
CA LYS A 167 2.14 -26.01 8.97
C LYS A 167 1.55 -26.58 10.27
N GLY A 168 0.25 -26.89 10.31
CA GLY A 168 -0.43 -27.35 11.52
C GLY A 168 -0.34 -26.39 12.71
N LYS A 169 -0.32 -25.07 12.45
CA LYS A 169 -0.16 -24.04 13.50
C LYS A 169 -1.48 -23.33 13.77
N THR A 170 -1.89 -23.22 15.02
CA THR A 170 -3.18 -22.60 15.40
C THR A 170 -3.07 -21.17 15.95
N GLY A 171 -1.86 -20.58 16.02
CA GLY A 171 -1.62 -19.32 16.75
C GLY A 171 -2.27 -18.02 16.23
N ARG A 172 -3.13 -18.07 15.20
CA ARG A 172 -3.98 -16.95 14.72
C ARG A 172 -5.46 -17.34 14.64
N ASP A 173 -5.82 -18.55 15.09
CA ASP A 173 -7.22 -18.86 15.32
C ASP A 173 -7.62 -18.15 16.62
N SER A 174 -8.02 -16.88 16.50
CA SER A 174 -8.33 -16.02 17.64
C SER A 174 -9.83 -15.93 17.84
N ASN A 175 -10.24 -15.98 19.09
CA ASN A 175 -11.61 -15.72 19.51
C ASN A 175 -11.56 -14.82 20.75
N ILE A 176 -11.51 -13.51 20.51
CA ILE A 176 -11.52 -12.48 21.54
C ILE A 176 -12.94 -11.92 21.59
N PRO A 177 -13.59 -11.86 22.77
CA PRO A 177 -14.90 -11.23 22.90
C PRO A 177 -14.85 -9.77 22.46
N LEU A 178 -15.66 -9.41 21.46
CA LEU A 178 -15.78 -8.04 20.95
C LEU A 178 -16.45 -7.12 21.98
N ASP A 179 -17.36 -7.68 22.77
CA ASP A 179 -18.06 -7.09 23.92
C ASP A 179 -17.30 -7.27 25.24
N GLY A 180 -16.01 -7.61 25.19
CA GLY A 180 -15.14 -7.64 26.36
C GLY A 180 -14.49 -6.28 26.64
N GLU A 181 -13.83 -6.15 27.80
CA GLU A 181 -13.21 -4.90 28.28
C GLU A 181 -12.39 -4.14 27.22
N ASN A 182 -11.52 -4.83 26.47
CA ASN A 182 -10.68 -4.16 25.46
C ASN A 182 -11.49 -3.71 24.23
N GLY A 183 -12.57 -4.42 23.89
CA GLY A 183 -13.48 -4.03 22.82
C GLY A 183 -14.34 -2.83 23.20
N GLU A 184 -14.91 -2.82 24.40
CA GLU A 184 -15.59 -1.65 24.98
C GLU A 184 -14.70 -0.41 24.96
N ARG A 185 -13.45 -0.54 25.42
CA ARG A 185 -12.47 0.55 25.40
C ARG A 185 -12.15 1.05 23.99
N LEU A 186 -12.03 0.15 23.01
CA LEU A 186 -11.78 0.53 21.62
C LEU A 186 -12.96 1.32 21.02
N PHE A 187 -14.19 0.83 21.24
CA PHE A 187 -15.40 1.53 20.78
C PHE A 187 -15.56 2.88 21.47
N GLN A 188 -15.38 2.93 22.78
CA GLN A 188 -15.42 4.17 23.55
C GLN A 188 -14.38 5.19 23.07
N LEU A 189 -13.15 4.75 22.78
CA LEU A 189 -12.11 5.61 22.22
C LEU A 189 -12.53 6.22 20.87
N SER A 190 -13.19 5.43 20.00
CA SER A 190 -13.74 5.94 18.74
C SER A 190 -14.86 6.96 18.98
N VAL A 191 -15.73 6.75 19.98
CA VAL A 191 -16.77 7.72 20.36
C VAL A 191 -16.15 9.04 20.82
N GLU A 192 -15.12 8.98 21.67
CA GLU A 192 -14.49 10.16 22.29
C GLU A 192 -13.69 10.99 21.29
N THR A 193 -13.01 10.31 20.37
CA THR A 193 -12.04 10.96 19.45
C THR A 193 -12.59 11.15 18.04
N GLY A 194 -13.68 10.45 17.69
CA GLY A 194 -14.24 10.40 16.35
C GLY A 194 -13.38 9.63 15.33
N VAL A 195 -12.30 8.98 15.78
CA VAL A 195 -11.36 8.24 14.92
C VAL A 195 -11.96 6.87 14.56
N PRO A 196 -12.04 6.51 13.27
CA PRO A 196 -12.50 5.19 12.84
C PRO A 196 -11.47 4.10 13.13
N PHE A 197 -11.91 2.85 13.18
CA PHE A 197 -11.04 1.68 13.35
C PHE A 197 -11.52 0.49 12.53
N ALA A 198 -10.57 -0.37 12.15
CA ALA A 198 -10.85 -1.63 11.47
C ALA A 198 -10.84 -2.81 12.46
N ILE A 199 -11.69 -3.81 12.23
CA ILE A 199 -11.68 -5.06 12.98
C ILE A 199 -11.66 -6.26 12.04
N HIS A 200 -10.80 -7.24 12.34
CA HIS A 200 -10.93 -8.58 11.76
C HIS A 200 -11.96 -9.35 12.59
N HIS A 201 -13.12 -9.60 12.00
CA HIS A 201 -14.23 -10.23 12.69
C HIS A 201 -15.01 -11.17 11.75
N GLU A 202 -14.67 -12.45 11.79
CA GLU A 202 -15.39 -13.46 11.00
C GLU A 202 -16.86 -13.51 11.42
N PRO A 203 -17.80 -13.66 10.47
CA PRO A 203 -19.22 -13.50 10.73
C PRO A 203 -19.86 -14.77 11.32
N GLU A 204 -19.21 -15.40 12.30
CA GLU A 204 -19.83 -16.48 13.08
C GLU A 204 -21.06 -15.93 13.81
N ASP A 205 -22.11 -16.74 13.96
CA ASP A 205 -23.40 -16.25 14.45
C ASP A 205 -23.30 -15.58 15.84
N HIS A 206 -22.50 -16.14 16.75
CA HIS A 206 -22.25 -15.55 18.07
C HIS A 206 -21.41 -14.27 18.01
N ALA A 207 -20.51 -14.18 17.03
CA ALA A 207 -19.66 -13.02 16.83
C ALA A 207 -20.48 -11.85 16.25
N LEU A 208 -21.46 -12.15 15.38
CA LEU A 208 -22.44 -11.18 14.88
C LEU A 208 -23.31 -10.62 16.01
N ASP A 209 -23.74 -11.45 16.96
CA ASP A 209 -24.51 -10.98 18.12
C ASP A 209 -23.72 -9.97 18.96
N ALA A 210 -22.44 -10.24 19.23
CA ALA A 210 -21.56 -9.31 19.93
C ALA A 210 -21.33 -8.01 19.14
N LEU A 211 -21.18 -8.09 17.81
CA LEU A 211 -21.05 -6.91 16.96
C LEU A 211 -22.30 -6.03 17.03
N GLU A 212 -23.50 -6.62 16.93
CA GLU A 212 -24.75 -5.89 17.02
C GLU A 212 -24.96 -5.21 18.37
N ALA A 213 -24.64 -5.91 19.47
CA ALA A 213 -24.68 -5.33 20.81
C ALA A 213 -23.78 -4.09 20.92
N MET A 214 -22.54 -4.20 20.45
CA MET A 214 -21.56 -3.12 20.49
C MET A 214 -21.92 -1.94 19.57
N LEU A 215 -22.47 -2.20 18.38
CA LEU A 215 -22.95 -1.14 17.49
C LEU A 215 -24.13 -0.37 18.10
N GLY A 216 -25.02 -1.06 18.81
CA GLY A 216 -26.16 -0.46 19.51
C GLY A 216 -25.75 0.37 20.73
N GLU A 217 -24.80 -0.13 21.53
CA GLU A 217 -24.31 0.55 22.73
C GLU A 217 -23.48 1.80 22.40
N TYR A 218 -22.69 1.74 21.31
CA TYR A 218 -21.79 2.82 20.90
C TYR A 218 -22.15 3.39 19.52
N PRO A 219 -23.33 4.02 19.36
CA PRO A 219 -23.85 4.45 18.05
C PRO A 219 -23.04 5.56 17.37
N LYS A 220 -22.04 6.13 18.06
CA LYS A 220 -21.11 7.14 17.53
C LYS A 220 -19.75 6.57 17.12
N ALA A 221 -19.42 5.33 17.49
CA ALA A 221 -18.15 4.70 17.15
C ALA A 221 -18.15 4.32 15.66
N LYS A 222 -17.10 4.66 14.91
CA LYS A 222 -17.02 4.38 13.46
C LYS A 222 -16.26 3.08 13.22
N VAL A 223 -17.00 2.01 12.93
CA VAL A 223 -16.45 0.65 12.87
C VAL A 223 -16.35 0.19 11.42
N ILE A 224 -15.18 -0.27 10.99
CA ILE A 224 -14.97 -0.91 9.68
C ILE A 224 -14.73 -2.40 9.92
N VAL A 225 -15.64 -3.26 9.48
CA VAL A 225 -15.49 -4.71 9.58
C VAL A 225 -14.79 -5.23 8.34
N ALA A 226 -13.75 -6.02 8.54
CA ALA A 226 -12.89 -6.44 7.46
C ALA A 226 -13.55 -7.46 6.53
N HIS A 227 -13.19 -7.38 5.25
CA HIS A 227 -13.35 -8.44 4.26
C HIS A 227 -14.79 -8.86 3.96
N PHE A 228 -15.64 -7.90 3.58
CA PHE A 228 -17.05 -8.14 3.28
C PHE A 228 -17.32 -9.38 2.41
N GLY A 229 -18.25 -10.22 2.83
CA GLY A 229 -18.66 -11.39 2.05
C GLY A 229 -17.62 -12.51 2.01
N GLN A 230 -16.71 -12.58 2.98
CA GLN A 230 -15.94 -13.79 3.22
C GLN A 230 -16.69 -14.73 4.18
N ILE A 231 -16.89 -15.99 3.75
CA ILE A 231 -17.48 -17.07 4.55
C ILE A 231 -16.56 -18.28 4.45
N ARG A 232 -15.87 -18.62 5.55
CA ARG A 232 -14.88 -19.71 5.59
C ARG A 232 -15.41 -20.96 6.26
N HIS A 233 -16.40 -20.80 7.14
CA HIS A 233 -17.05 -21.87 7.89
C HIS A 233 -18.57 -21.69 7.80
N PRO A 234 -19.20 -22.09 6.67
CA PRO A 234 -20.64 -21.94 6.47
C PRO A 234 -21.49 -22.60 7.56
N GLU A 235 -20.95 -23.59 8.26
CA GLU A 235 -21.61 -24.27 9.39
C GLU A 235 -21.68 -23.43 10.68
N LYS A 236 -20.90 -22.35 10.77
CA LYS A 236 -20.89 -21.40 11.90
C LYS A 236 -21.35 -20.00 11.54
N GLU A 237 -21.35 -19.70 10.25
CA GLU A 237 -21.60 -18.38 9.66
C GLU A 237 -22.94 -18.41 8.91
N THR A 238 -23.98 -18.93 9.58
CA THR A 238 -25.23 -19.33 8.92
C THR A 238 -26.13 -18.14 8.59
N ARG A 239 -25.97 -17.03 9.33
CA ARG A 239 -26.81 -15.82 9.20
C ARG A 239 -26.25 -14.78 8.23
N PHE A 240 -24.96 -14.84 7.88
CA PHE A 240 -24.34 -13.80 7.08
C PHE A 240 -24.81 -13.85 5.63
N GLY A 241 -25.52 -12.81 5.22
CA GLY A 241 -26.04 -12.69 3.87
C GLY A 241 -26.69 -11.34 3.62
N PRO A 242 -27.23 -11.15 2.40
CA PRO A 242 -27.75 -9.86 1.94
C PRO A 242 -28.77 -9.22 2.89
N ASP A 243 -29.75 -10.00 3.36
CA ASP A 243 -30.82 -9.47 4.22
C ASP A 243 -30.31 -9.04 5.59
N LEU A 244 -29.39 -9.81 6.18
CA LEU A 244 -28.74 -9.41 7.43
C LEU A 244 -27.99 -8.09 7.24
N VAL A 245 -27.15 -8.00 6.21
CA VAL A 245 -26.34 -6.80 5.93
C VAL A 245 -27.22 -5.57 5.73
N ARG A 246 -28.30 -5.70 4.94
CA ARG A 246 -29.27 -4.61 4.74
C ARG A 246 -29.93 -4.17 6.05
N ARG A 247 -30.29 -5.11 6.94
CA ARG A 247 -30.83 -4.78 8.26
C ARG A 247 -29.79 -4.05 9.12
N LEU A 248 -28.55 -4.54 9.13
CA LEU A 248 -27.46 -3.94 9.91
C LEU A 248 -27.22 -2.49 9.46
N PHE A 249 -27.08 -2.21 8.17
CA PHE A 249 -26.86 -0.84 7.70
C PHE A 249 -28.04 0.10 7.93
N LYS A 250 -29.29 -0.41 7.88
CA LYS A 250 -30.47 0.40 8.22
C LYS A 250 -30.55 0.75 9.70
N THR A 251 -30.01 -0.12 10.56
CA THR A 251 -30.11 0.01 12.02
C THR A 251 -28.92 0.76 12.61
N TYR A 252 -27.72 0.48 12.11
CA TYR A 252 -26.45 0.94 12.67
C TYR A 252 -25.71 1.82 11.65
N PRO A 253 -25.93 3.14 11.66
CA PRO A 253 -25.31 4.05 10.69
C PRO A 253 -23.78 4.19 10.85
N ASN A 254 -23.25 3.60 11.92
CA ASN A 254 -21.87 3.67 12.35
C ASN A 254 -21.04 2.43 11.95
N LEU A 255 -21.69 1.46 11.27
CA LEU A 255 -21.07 0.28 10.69
C LEU A 255 -20.65 0.51 9.23
N TYR A 256 -19.43 0.12 8.91
CA TYR A 256 -18.85 0.07 7.57
C TYR A 256 -18.24 -1.32 7.34
N TYR A 257 -18.05 -1.68 6.08
CA TYR A 257 -17.18 -2.80 5.69
C TYR A 257 -16.10 -2.36 4.73
N ASP A 258 -14.93 -3.00 4.77
CA ASP A 258 -13.99 -2.94 3.66
C ASP A 258 -14.26 -4.01 2.59
N LEU A 259 -13.74 -3.77 1.39
CA LEU A 259 -13.83 -4.67 0.25
C LEU A 259 -12.50 -5.38 -0.04
N SER A 260 -11.71 -5.70 0.99
CA SER A 260 -10.57 -6.61 0.88
C SER A 260 -11.03 -8.09 0.75
N THR A 261 -11.99 -8.29 -0.14
CA THR A 261 -12.63 -9.57 -0.43
C THR A 261 -11.79 -10.35 -1.44
N GLY A 262 -11.88 -11.68 -1.39
CA GLY A 262 -11.18 -12.52 -2.35
C GLY A 262 -11.71 -12.39 -3.79
N ARG A 263 -10.87 -12.83 -4.73
CA ARG A 263 -11.23 -12.97 -6.15
C ARG A 263 -12.20 -14.14 -6.39
N PRO A 264 -12.89 -14.17 -7.55
CA PRO A 264 -13.74 -15.31 -7.92
C PRO A 264 -12.99 -16.64 -7.81
N GLY A 265 -13.66 -17.65 -7.26
CA GLY A 265 -13.14 -19.01 -7.13
C GLY A 265 -12.07 -19.16 -6.05
N ARG A 266 -11.90 -18.16 -5.18
CA ARG A 266 -10.99 -18.29 -4.04
C ARG A 266 -11.55 -19.32 -3.06
N THR A 267 -10.68 -20.23 -2.62
CA THR A 267 -10.99 -21.23 -1.60
C THR A 267 -10.25 -20.95 -0.31
N TYR A 268 -10.90 -21.24 0.82
CA TYR A 268 -10.26 -21.19 2.12
C TYR A 268 -9.21 -22.30 2.21
N LYS A 269 -7.96 -21.97 2.54
CA LYS A 269 -6.84 -22.93 2.47
C LYS A 269 -6.88 -24.03 3.52
N CYS A 270 -7.73 -23.90 4.53
CA CYS A 270 -7.92 -24.92 5.56
C CYS A 270 -9.12 -25.82 5.27
N ASN A 271 -9.95 -25.44 4.29
CA ASN A 271 -11.04 -26.24 3.74
C ASN A 271 -11.22 -25.87 2.27
N ASP A 272 -10.53 -26.60 1.39
CA ASP A 272 -10.49 -26.31 -0.05
C ASP A 272 -11.81 -26.56 -0.78
N LYS A 273 -12.80 -27.14 -0.09
CA LYS A 273 -14.17 -27.34 -0.56
C LYS A 273 -15.07 -26.12 -0.37
N VAL A 274 -14.61 -25.10 0.35
CA VAL A 274 -15.36 -23.87 0.60
C VAL A 274 -14.82 -22.76 -0.29
N LEU A 275 -15.67 -22.26 -1.18
CA LEU A 275 -15.46 -20.99 -1.86
C LEU A 275 -15.68 -19.88 -0.83
N ASP A 276 -14.59 -19.21 -0.44
CA ASP A 276 -14.58 -18.34 0.74
C ASP A 276 -15.05 -16.91 0.46
N THR A 277 -15.70 -16.69 -0.69
CA THR A 277 -16.24 -15.39 -1.09
C THR A 277 -17.62 -15.58 -1.67
N VAL A 278 -18.62 -14.91 -1.11
CA VAL A 278 -20.02 -15.16 -1.48
C VAL A 278 -20.60 -14.17 -2.49
N ILE A 279 -19.87 -13.09 -2.80
CA ILE A 279 -20.32 -11.95 -3.62
C ILE A 279 -20.34 -12.25 -5.13
N TRP A 280 -19.60 -13.25 -5.59
CA TRP A 280 -19.40 -13.55 -7.01
C TRP A 280 -20.45 -14.52 -7.54
N GLN A 281 -20.97 -14.26 -8.74
CA GLN A 281 -21.93 -15.13 -9.42
C GLN A 281 -21.29 -16.48 -9.75
N GLY A 282 -21.98 -17.57 -9.43
CA GLY A 282 -21.47 -18.91 -9.61
C GLY A 282 -22.30 -19.95 -8.85
N ASP A 283 -21.83 -21.19 -8.90
CA ASP A 283 -22.35 -22.30 -8.10
C ASP A 283 -21.38 -22.64 -6.94
N SER A 284 -21.61 -23.76 -6.26
CA SER A 284 -20.78 -24.20 -5.13
C SER A 284 -19.34 -24.61 -5.53
N SER A 285 -19.04 -24.71 -6.82
CA SER A 285 -17.79 -25.24 -7.37
C SER A 285 -17.02 -24.23 -8.24
N SER A 286 -17.69 -23.25 -8.82
CA SER A 286 -17.05 -22.22 -9.66
C SER A 286 -17.73 -20.86 -9.55
N GLN A 287 -16.96 -19.80 -9.78
CA GLN A 287 -17.43 -18.41 -9.79
C GLN A 287 -16.88 -17.65 -10.98
N THR A 288 -17.70 -16.74 -11.49
CA THR A 288 -17.37 -15.78 -12.53
C THR A 288 -16.92 -14.46 -11.91
N GLY A 289 -16.26 -13.61 -12.71
CA GLY A 289 -15.87 -12.25 -12.31
C GLY A 289 -17.01 -11.23 -12.34
N THR A 290 -18.25 -11.66 -12.09
CA THR A 290 -19.44 -10.80 -12.08
C THR A 290 -20.08 -10.86 -10.69
N LEU A 291 -20.52 -9.73 -10.16
CA LEU A 291 -21.23 -9.71 -8.88
C LEU A 291 -22.59 -10.39 -9.01
N LYS A 292 -22.97 -11.17 -7.99
CA LYS A 292 -24.36 -11.60 -7.81
C LYS A 292 -25.26 -10.36 -7.65
N SER A 293 -26.48 -10.43 -8.19
CA SER A 293 -27.45 -9.33 -8.18
C SER A 293 -27.66 -8.74 -6.79
N GLU A 294 -27.89 -9.59 -5.80
CA GLU A 294 -28.21 -9.20 -4.43
C GLU A 294 -27.05 -8.50 -3.72
N TYR A 295 -25.79 -8.83 -4.06
CA TYR A 295 -24.61 -8.14 -3.53
C TYR A 295 -24.31 -6.86 -4.29
N LYS A 296 -24.54 -6.83 -5.61
CA LYS A 296 -24.52 -5.59 -6.38
C LYS A 296 -25.53 -4.58 -5.84
N ASP A 297 -26.74 -5.04 -5.51
CA ASP A 297 -27.80 -4.19 -4.97
C ASP A 297 -27.38 -3.61 -3.62
N ILE A 298 -26.81 -4.40 -2.71
CA ILE A 298 -26.33 -3.90 -1.41
C ILE A 298 -25.19 -2.89 -1.56
N LEU A 299 -24.20 -3.19 -2.41
CA LEU A 299 -23.07 -2.29 -2.66
C LEU A 299 -23.51 -0.99 -3.34
N SER A 300 -24.67 -1.00 -4.02
CA SER A 300 -25.25 0.19 -4.66
C SER A 300 -26.18 0.97 -3.72
N GLU A 301 -27.06 0.27 -2.98
CA GLU A 301 -28.04 0.85 -2.03
C GLU A 301 -27.33 1.49 -0.82
N PHE A 302 -26.24 0.87 -0.35
CA PHE A 302 -25.46 1.30 0.81
C PHE A 302 -24.02 1.64 0.42
N SER A 303 -23.82 2.22 -0.76
CA SER A 303 -22.47 2.57 -1.23
C SER A 303 -21.70 3.45 -0.24
N ASP A 304 -22.41 4.24 0.56
CA ASP A 304 -21.88 5.11 1.62
C ASP A 304 -21.46 4.38 2.92
N ARG A 305 -21.49 3.03 2.92
CA ARG A 305 -21.10 2.14 4.04
C ARG A 305 -19.99 1.16 3.68
N PHE A 306 -19.35 1.34 2.53
CA PHE A 306 -18.23 0.50 2.09
C PHE A 306 -16.98 1.33 1.81
N VAL A 307 -15.81 0.79 2.13
CA VAL A 307 -14.51 1.38 1.78
C VAL A 307 -13.64 0.36 1.04
N ALA A 308 -12.64 0.84 0.31
CA ALA A 308 -11.63 -0.04 -0.23
C ALA A 308 -10.59 -0.43 0.85
N GLY A 309 -10.09 -1.65 0.73
CA GLY A 309 -9.02 -2.22 1.54
C GLY A 309 -8.20 -3.21 0.72
N THR A 310 -6.90 -3.37 0.97
CA THR A 310 -6.10 -4.40 0.27
C THR A 310 -5.66 -5.57 1.14
N ASP A 311 -5.73 -5.49 2.47
CA ASP A 311 -5.24 -6.53 3.42
C ASP A 311 -3.78 -6.90 3.11
N TYR A 312 -2.94 -5.89 2.88
CA TYR A 312 -1.51 -6.15 2.88
C TYR A 312 -1.04 -6.42 4.30
N GLY A 313 -0.20 -7.43 4.47
CA GLY A 313 0.34 -7.78 5.77
C GLY A 313 1.53 -8.72 5.64
N GLY A 314 2.27 -8.93 6.72
CA GLY A 314 3.53 -9.65 6.60
C GLY A 314 3.36 -11.14 6.28
N GLY A 315 4.21 -11.64 5.36
CA GLY A 315 4.15 -13.02 4.87
C GLY A 315 3.35 -13.19 3.57
N ARG A 316 2.94 -12.08 2.94
CA ARG A 316 2.37 -12.01 1.59
C ARG A 316 3.50 -11.96 0.54
N SER A 317 3.12 -11.93 -0.74
CA SER A 317 4.07 -11.62 -1.83
C SER A 317 4.62 -10.20 -1.69
N PRO A 318 5.71 -9.84 -2.40
CA PRO A 318 6.21 -8.47 -2.45
C PRO A 318 5.08 -7.46 -2.68
N LEU A 319 5.15 -6.33 -1.96
CA LEU A 319 4.08 -5.32 -1.90
C LEU A 319 3.58 -4.88 -3.30
N PRO A 320 4.44 -4.53 -4.28
CA PRO A 320 4.00 -4.12 -5.62
C PRO A 320 3.13 -5.17 -6.33
N ASP A 321 3.57 -6.44 -6.30
CA ASP A 321 2.85 -7.56 -6.92
C ASP A 321 1.53 -7.87 -6.21
N PHE A 322 1.51 -7.64 -4.90
CA PHE A 322 0.31 -7.81 -4.10
C PHE A 322 -0.73 -6.73 -4.45
N LEU A 323 -0.32 -5.45 -4.44
CA LEU A 323 -1.21 -4.33 -4.79
C LEU A 323 -1.80 -4.48 -6.19
N LYS A 324 -1.01 -4.90 -7.19
CA LYS A 324 -1.52 -5.18 -8.55
C LYS A 324 -2.67 -6.19 -8.56
N LYS A 325 -2.57 -7.23 -7.74
CA LYS A 325 -3.61 -8.28 -7.66
C LYS A 325 -4.85 -7.77 -6.91
N GLN A 326 -4.64 -7.13 -5.77
CA GLN A 326 -5.74 -6.67 -4.91
C GLN A 326 -6.51 -5.52 -5.53
N VAL A 327 -5.82 -4.51 -6.06
CA VAL A 327 -6.48 -3.38 -6.74
C VAL A 327 -7.20 -3.85 -8.00
N LYS A 328 -6.64 -4.81 -8.75
CA LYS A 328 -7.38 -5.42 -9.87
C LYS A 328 -8.68 -6.08 -9.40
N ASN A 329 -8.70 -6.72 -8.23
CA ASN A 329 -9.91 -7.31 -7.68
C ASN A 329 -10.92 -6.23 -7.23
N LEU A 330 -10.46 -5.17 -6.55
CA LEU A 330 -11.31 -4.02 -6.20
C LEU A 330 -11.94 -3.40 -7.44
N ARG A 331 -11.15 -3.17 -8.50
CA ARG A 331 -11.65 -2.67 -9.80
C ARG A 331 -12.66 -3.62 -10.43
N LEU A 332 -12.49 -4.93 -10.27
CA LEU A 332 -13.43 -5.94 -10.76
C LEU A 332 -14.77 -5.85 -10.02
N ILE A 333 -14.76 -5.68 -8.69
CA ILE A 333 -15.98 -5.44 -7.89
C ILE A 333 -16.65 -4.14 -8.34
N MET A 334 -15.89 -3.04 -8.38
CA MET A 334 -16.40 -1.72 -8.75
C MET A 334 -16.90 -1.64 -10.19
N ARG A 335 -16.45 -2.51 -11.10
CA ARG A 335 -16.87 -2.52 -12.52
C ARG A 335 -18.39 -2.58 -12.63
N ASP A 336 -19.03 -3.44 -11.84
CA ASP A 336 -20.46 -3.77 -11.96
C ASP A 336 -21.39 -2.77 -11.28
N LEU A 337 -20.83 -1.81 -10.53
CA LEU A 337 -21.57 -0.83 -9.74
C LEU A 337 -21.92 0.44 -10.54
N PRO A 338 -22.94 1.21 -10.12
CA PRO A 338 -23.20 2.56 -10.63
C PRO A 338 -22.04 3.53 -10.37
N GLY A 339 -21.95 4.62 -11.13
CA GLY A 339 -20.90 5.63 -11.00
C GLY A 339 -20.74 6.16 -9.57
N GLU A 340 -21.84 6.62 -8.95
CA GLU A 340 -21.82 7.13 -7.56
C GLU A 340 -21.24 6.12 -6.57
N ALA A 341 -21.68 4.86 -6.65
CA ALA A 341 -21.17 3.81 -5.77
C ALA A 341 -19.66 3.58 -5.94
N LYS A 342 -19.13 3.71 -7.16
CA LYS A 342 -17.67 3.64 -7.40
C LYS A 342 -16.93 4.81 -6.73
N HIS A 343 -17.47 6.02 -6.76
CA HIS A 343 -16.84 7.17 -6.11
C HIS A 343 -16.92 7.07 -4.58
N ASP A 344 -18.06 6.65 -4.05
CA ASP A 344 -18.28 6.48 -2.61
C ASP A 344 -17.28 5.47 -2.01
N ILE A 345 -17.25 4.26 -2.60
CA ILE A 345 -16.39 3.15 -2.18
C ILE A 345 -14.92 3.46 -2.44
N GLY A 346 -14.62 4.08 -3.58
CA GLY A 346 -13.26 4.38 -3.99
C GLY A 346 -12.56 5.33 -3.04
N TYR A 347 -13.22 6.45 -2.68
CA TYR A 347 -12.53 7.48 -1.89
C TYR A 347 -13.42 8.36 -1.02
N ARG A 348 -14.69 8.63 -1.37
CA ARG A 348 -15.48 9.64 -0.61
C ARG A 348 -15.77 9.18 0.81
N ASN A 349 -16.06 7.89 1.01
CA ASN A 349 -16.29 7.35 2.35
C ASN A 349 -15.03 7.35 3.19
N ALA A 350 -13.90 6.90 2.62
CA ALA A 350 -12.60 6.97 3.28
C ALA A 350 -12.25 8.42 3.66
N TRP A 351 -12.43 9.37 2.75
CA TRP A 351 -12.25 10.80 3.02
C TRP A 351 -13.11 11.29 4.19
N LYS A 352 -14.40 10.95 4.20
CA LYS A 352 -15.32 11.29 5.30
C LYS A 352 -14.91 10.68 6.63
N LEU A 353 -14.43 9.45 6.63
CA LEU A 353 -13.98 8.76 7.83
C LEU A 353 -12.69 9.39 8.38
N LEU A 354 -11.73 9.71 7.52
CA LEU A 354 -10.43 10.27 7.87
C LEU A 354 -10.48 11.75 8.29
N THR A 355 -11.38 12.54 7.69
CA THR A 355 -11.43 14.01 7.87
C THR A 355 -12.68 14.51 8.58
N GLY A 356 -13.70 13.67 8.72
CA GLY A 356 -15.03 14.06 9.20
C GLY A 356 -15.87 14.84 8.18
N ARG A 357 -15.36 15.11 6.98
CA ARG A 357 -16.01 15.98 5.98
C ARG A 357 -16.41 15.19 4.75
N ALA A 358 -17.57 15.50 4.17
CA ALA A 358 -17.93 14.96 2.87
C ALA A 358 -16.93 15.45 1.81
N TRP A 359 -16.64 14.63 0.80
CA TRP A 359 -15.87 15.11 -0.33
C TRP A 359 -16.67 16.19 -1.07
N SER A 360 -16.10 17.39 -1.15
CA SER A 360 -16.69 18.49 -1.89
C SER A 360 -15.72 18.93 -2.99
N GLU A 361 -16.20 18.93 -4.23
CA GLU A 361 -15.47 19.51 -5.37
C GLU A 361 -15.29 21.04 -5.22
N THR A 362 -16.03 21.68 -4.32
CA THR A 362 -16.03 23.14 -4.09
C THR A 362 -15.19 23.62 -2.91
N GLU A 363 -14.60 22.74 -2.08
CA GLU A 363 -13.65 23.16 -1.03
C GLU A 363 -12.29 23.66 -1.60
N GLN A 364 -12.16 23.72 -2.93
CA GLN A 364 -10.97 24.16 -3.65
C GLN A 364 -10.64 25.67 -3.53
N THR A 365 -11.47 26.49 -2.88
CA THR A 365 -11.28 27.97 -2.87
C THR A 365 -11.23 28.64 -1.49
N ALA A 366 -11.45 27.91 -0.39
CA ALA A 366 -11.64 28.54 0.93
C ALA A 366 -10.41 28.54 1.87
N GLN A 367 -9.30 27.88 1.51
CA GLN A 367 -8.08 27.82 2.35
C GLN A 367 -6.81 28.37 1.69
N SER A 368 -6.93 29.04 0.54
CA SER A 368 -5.83 29.79 -0.08
C SER A 368 -5.71 31.25 0.39
N VAL A 369 -6.45 31.68 1.42
CA VAL A 369 -6.45 33.09 1.85
C VAL A 369 -6.16 33.25 3.35
N GLN A 370 -4.87 33.18 3.72
CA GLN A 370 -4.25 34.14 4.64
C GLN A 370 -2.78 34.35 4.25
N PRO A 371 -2.26 35.60 4.19
CA PRO A 371 -1.09 35.92 3.40
C PRO A 371 0.20 36.00 4.23
N ALA A 372 1.25 35.35 3.75
CA ALA A 372 2.60 35.90 3.81
C ALA A 372 3.12 35.95 2.37
N ALA A 373 3.32 37.17 1.87
CA ALA A 373 3.89 37.61 0.59
C ALA A 373 4.37 36.46 -0.34
N THR A 374 3.78 36.28 -1.52
CA THR A 374 3.96 37.19 -2.65
C THR A 374 2.77 37.14 -3.63
N GLU A 375 2.49 38.29 -4.22
CA GLU A 375 1.44 38.54 -5.19
C GLU A 375 1.47 37.62 -6.43
N THR A 376 0.27 37.50 -7.00
CA THR A 376 -0.07 37.05 -8.36
C THR A 376 -0.21 35.54 -8.61
N ALA A 377 -1.30 34.93 -8.12
CA ALA A 377 -1.84 33.70 -8.72
C ALA A 377 -3.36 33.56 -8.55
N GLU A 378 -4.13 34.65 -8.71
CA GLU A 378 -5.58 34.57 -8.95
C GLU A 378 -5.91 35.15 -10.32
N LYS A 379 -5.63 34.34 -11.34
CA LYS A 379 -6.26 34.32 -12.68
C LYS A 379 -5.64 33.18 -13.52
N ALA A 380 -5.96 31.93 -13.19
CA ALA A 380 -5.68 30.77 -14.06
C ALA A 380 -6.49 29.52 -13.63
N LYS A 381 -7.82 29.64 -13.63
CA LYS A 381 -8.69 28.47 -13.91
C LYS A 381 -9.28 28.76 -15.29
N ALA A 382 -9.10 27.81 -16.20
CA ALA A 382 -9.15 27.88 -17.68
C ALA A 382 -7.83 28.30 -18.34
N ASP A 383 -7.33 27.45 -19.25
CA ASP A 383 -6.11 27.56 -20.05
C ASP A 383 -4.78 27.68 -19.29
N TYR A 384 -4.26 26.57 -18.77
CA TYR A 384 -2.81 26.41 -18.85
C TYR A 384 -2.49 26.26 -20.33
N PRO A 385 -1.70 27.15 -20.96
CA PRO A 385 -1.23 26.88 -22.30
C PRO A 385 -0.51 25.55 -22.23
N GLN A 386 -1.07 24.52 -22.87
CA GLN A 386 -0.35 23.29 -23.16
C GLN A 386 1.03 23.73 -23.66
N TYR A 387 2.11 23.24 -23.06
CA TYR A 387 3.46 23.66 -23.42
C TYR A 387 3.60 23.56 -24.94
N LYS A 388 3.54 24.70 -25.64
CA LYS A 388 3.53 24.76 -27.10
C LYS A 388 4.93 24.66 -27.69
N GLY A 389 5.94 24.66 -26.82
CA GLY A 389 7.31 24.38 -27.21
C GLY A 389 7.47 22.91 -27.56
N VAL A 390 8.62 22.61 -28.13
CA VAL A 390 9.05 21.26 -28.43
C VAL A 390 9.80 20.69 -27.23
N ILE A 391 9.53 19.43 -26.88
CA ILE A 391 10.28 18.67 -25.86
C ILE A 391 11.23 17.70 -26.57
N SER A 392 12.48 17.66 -26.11
CA SER A 392 13.41 16.58 -26.44
C SER A 392 13.57 15.69 -25.20
N ASP A 393 13.17 14.42 -25.31
CA ASP A 393 13.38 13.44 -24.25
C ASP A 393 14.85 12.99 -24.26
N GLY A 394 15.58 13.30 -23.19
CA GLY A 394 16.99 12.97 -23.05
C GLY A 394 17.28 11.54 -22.59
N HIS A 395 16.27 10.72 -22.30
CA HIS A 395 16.48 9.39 -21.72
C HIS A 395 15.33 8.41 -22.01
N GLY A 396 15.51 7.56 -23.02
CA GLY A 396 14.56 6.52 -23.40
C GLY A 396 15.15 5.11 -23.42
N HIS A 397 14.32 4.12 -23.07
CA HIS A 397 14.66 2.70 -23.22
C HIS A 397 13.50 1.89 -23.79
N PHE A 398 13.83 0.97 -24.69
CA PHE A 398 12.91 -0.10 -25.09
C PHE A 398 13.30 -1.41 -24.41
N LYS A 399 12.29 -2.14 -23.93
CA LYS A 399 12.46 -3.40 -23.22
C LYS A 399 11.65 -4.52 -23.86
N GLY A 400 12.35 -5.47 -24.48
CA GLY A 400 11.77 -6.72 -24.98
C GLY A 400 11.09 -6.59 -26.35
N LYS A 401 10.83 -7.73 -27.00
CA LYS A 401 10.27 -7.85 -28.37
C LYS A 401 8.82 -7.34 -28.55
N LYS A 402 8.30 -6.57 -27.58
CA LYS A 402 6.94 -6.02 -27.58
C LYS A 402 6.94 -4.48 -27.58
N ALA A 403 8.11 -3.85 -27.80
CA ALA A 403 8.15 -2.42 -28.05
C ALA A 403 7.39 -2.13 -29.35
N ASP A 404 6.51 -1.15 -29.29
CA ASP A 404 5.67 -0.71 -30.40
C ASP A 404 6.12 0.71 -30.75
N GLY A 405 6.93 0.81 -31.81
CA GLY A 405 7.53 2.08 -32.25
C GLY A 405 6.47 3.08 -32.67
N ASP A 406 5.45 2.63 -33.40
CA ASP A 406 4.37 3.48 -33.91
C ASP A 406 3.55 4.05 -32.75
N ALA A 407 3.12 3.21 -31.81
CA ALA A 407 2.41 3.67 -30.62
C ALA A 407 3.25 4.63 -29.76
N THR A 408 4.58 4.46 -29.77
CA THR A 408 5.52 5.37 -29.09
C THR A 408 5.57 6.73 -29.78
N MET A 409 5.69 6.77 -31.11
CA MET A 409 5.68 8.03 -31.87
C MET A 409 4.34 8.77 -31.72
N GLU A 410 3.22 8.04 -31.78
CA GLU A 410 1.90 8.65 -31.52
C GLU A 410 1.80 9.24 -30.10
N ALA A 411 2.39 8.57 -29.11
CA ALA A 411 2.43 9.09 -27.75
C ALA A 411 3.32 10.34 -27.66
N MET A 412 4.46 10.36 -28.36
CA MET A 412 5.34 11.53 -28.45
C MET A 412 4.61 12.72 -29.08
N ASP A 413 3.89 12.52 -30.18
CA ASP A 413 3.13 13.56 -30.87
C ASP A 413 2.02 14.15 -29.98
N ARG A 414 1.28 13.30 -29.26
CA ARG A 414 0.23 13.75 -28.32
C ARG A 414 0.77 14.59 -27.15
N ASN A 415 2.07 14.50 -26.86
CA ASN A 415 2.72 15.14 -25.72
C ASN A 415 3.79 16.17 -26.12
N ASN A 416 3.81 16.60 -27.38
CA ASN A 416 4.77 17.58 -27.92
C ASN A 416 6.25 17.17 -27.75
N ILE A 417 6.55 15.87 -27.81
CA ILE A 417 7.91 15.34 -27.80
C ILE A 417 8.36 15.11 -29.25
N ASP A 418 9.38 15.84 -29.67
CA ASP A 418 9.87 15.78 -31.06
C ASP A 418 10.99 14.77 -31.23
N VAL A 419 11.85 14.61 -30.23
CA VAL A 419 12.97 13.66 -30.32
C VAL A 419 13.21 12.96 -29.01
N VAL A 420 13.62 11.69 -29.08
CA VAL A 420 14.04 10.89 -27.93
C VAL A 420 15.46 10.37 -28.12
N LEU A 421 16.33 10.57 -27.12
CA LEU A 421 17.60 9.87 -27.03
C LEU A 421 17.36 8.48 -26.45
N HIS A 422 17.70 7.45 -27.21
CA HIS A 422 17.29 6.08 -26.93
C HIS A 422 18.44 5.08 -26.99
N TRP A 423 18.42 4.10 -26.10
CA TRP A 423 19.22 2.88 -26.26
C TRP A 423 18.49 1.66 -25.70
N VAL A 424 18.70 0.51 -26.37
CA VAL A 424 18.08 -0.75 -25.95
C VAL A 424 18.65 -1.29 -24.65
N LYS A 425 17.83 -2.08 -23.94
CA LYS A 425 18.33 -2.98 -22.90
C LYS A 425 18.63 -4.32 -23.55
N HIS A 426 19.89 -4.78 -23.52
CA HIS A 426 20.29 -6.10 -24.05
C HIS A 426 19.53 -7.28 -23.39
N GLN A 427 18.89 -7.03 -22.24
CA GLN A 427 17.99 -7.97 -21.59
C GLN A 427 16.81 -8.30 -22.52
N GLY A 428 16.77 -9.52 -23.06
CA GLY A 428 15.73 -9.96 -24.00
C GLY A 428 16.19 -10.18 -25.44
N GLY A 429 17.50 -10.11 -25.70
CA GLY A 429 18.11 -10.46 -27.00
C GLY A 429 18.40 -9.29 -27.93
N TRP A 430 18.09 -8.06 -27.48
CA TRP A 430 18.36 -6.83 -28.20
C TRP A 430 19.86 -6.47 -28.18
N LYS A 431 20.30 -5.71 -29.18
CA LYS A 431 21.67 -5.26 -29.45
C LYS A 431 21.63 -3.81 -29.91
N ASP A 432 22.76 -3.13 -29.84
CA ASP A 432 22.89 -1.74 -30.31
C ASP A 432 22.47 -1.54 -31.78
N SER A 433 22.56 -2.57 -32.64
CA SER A 433 22.03 -2.51 -34.01
C SER A 433 20.53 -2.22 -34.04
N ASP A 434 19.78 -2.73 -33.08
CA ASP A 434 18.34 -2.47 -33.03
C ASP A 434 18.04 -1.01 -32.66
N SER A 435 18.90 -0.33 -31.88
CA SER A 435 18.77 1.12 -31.66
C SER A 435 18.97 1.88 -32.98
N LEU A 436 19.85 1.40 -33.85
CA LEU A 436 20.05 1.97 -35.19
C LEU A 436 18.84 1.69 -36.08
N ASP A 437 18.32 0.47 -36.07
CA ASP A 437 17.11 0.10 -36.83
C ASP A 437 15.93 1.02 -36.46
N PHE A 438 15.72 1.32 -35.16
CA PHE A 438 14.70 2.29 -34.73
C PHE A 438 15.00 3.72 -35.20
N SER A 439 16.27 4.13 -35.20
CA SER A 439 16.67 5.44 -35.71
C SER A 439 16.47 5.57 -37.22
N GLU A 440 16.61 4.46 -37.97
CA GLU A 440 16.36 4.40 -39.41
C GLU A 440 14.86 4.37 -39.72
N GLU A 441 14.07 3.66 -38.91
CA GLU A 441 12.62 3.59 -39.02
C GLU A 441 11.93 4.93 -38.71
N TYR A 442 12.47 5.67 -37.72
CA TYR A 442 11.94 6.97 -37.27
C TYR A 442 13.01 8.08 -37.38
N PRO A 443 13.44 8.43 -38.61
CA PRO A 443 14.55 9.35 -38.82
C PRO A 443 14.23 10.74 -38.25
N GLY A 444 15.16 11.27 -37.45
CA GLY A 444 15.02 12.58 -36.80
C GLY A 444 14.18 12.58 -35.51
N ARG A 445 13.44 11.50 -35.22
CA ARG A 445 12.63 11.36 -34.00
C ARG A 445 13.33 10.50 -32.93
N VAL A 446 14.20 9.58 -33.34
CA VAL A 446 14.98 8.73 -32.44
C VAL A 446 16.46 9.00 -32.65
N ILE A 447 17.17 9.34 -31.56
CA ILE A 447 18.62 9.50 -31.54
C ILE A 447 19.23 8.24 -30.90
N PRO A 448 20.06 7.47 -31.62
CA PRO A 448 20.57 6.20 -31.11
C PRO A 448 21.76 6.40 -30.17
N GLY A 449 21.69 5.74 -29.02
CA GLY A 449 22.75 5.66 -28.02
C GLY A 449 23.32 4.25 -27.87
N ILE A 450 24.55 4.16 -27.38
CA ILE A 450 25.25 2.90 -27.12
C ILE A 450 24.76 2.33 -25.78
N ALA A 451 24.31 1.07 -25.74
CA ALA A 451 23.79 0.48 -24.51
C ALA A 451 24.91 0.03 -23.55
N PHE A 452 24.94 0.60 -22.35
CA PHE A 452 25.85 0.19 -21.27
C PHE A 452 25.24 -0.86 -20.31
N GLN A 453 23.92 -1.10 -20.37
CA GLN A 453 23.21 -2.08 -19.52
C GLN A 453 23.37 -3.54 -20.00
N ASN A 454 24.61 -3.99 -20.24
CA ASN A 454 24.93 -5.33 -20.76
C ASN A 454 26.07 -6.01 -19.98
N LYS A 455 26.31 -7.31 -20.25
CA LYS A 455 27.32 -8.13 -19.55
C LYS A 455 28.78 -7.70 -19.79
N GLY A 456 29.06 -6.94 -20.85
CA GLY A 456 30.39 -6.38 -21.12
C GLY A 456 30.75 -5.35 -20.06
N TRP A 457 29.88 -4.36 -19.87
CA TRP A 457 29.99 -3.37 -18.81
C TRP A 457 29.94 -4.01 -17.41
N THR A 458 28.91 -4.80 -17.12
CA THR A 458 28.67 -5.26 -15.74
C THR A 458 29.65 -6.32 -15.25
N LYS A 459 30.28 -7.07 -16.16
CA LYS A 459 31.38 -7.98 -15.80
C LYS A 459 32.76 -7.36 -15.99
N GLN A 460 32.83 -6.06 -16.28
CA GLN A 460 34.08 -5.32 -16.45
C GLN A 460 35.01 -5.99 -17.48
N LYS A 461 34.46 -6.40 -18.63
CA LYS A 461 35.23 -7.08 -19.67
C LYS A 461 36.17 -6.10 -20.35
N LYS A 462 37.45 -6.45 -20.44
CA LYS A 462 38.50 -5.60 -21.04
C LYS A 462 38.21 -5.16 -22.48
N ASN A 463 37.54 -5.98 -23.28
CA ASN A 463 37.21 -5.65 -24.66
C ASN A 463 35.97 -4.75 -24.82
N PHE A 464 35.20 -4.52 -23.75
CA PHE A 464 33.95 -3.78 -23.83
C PHE A 464 34.19 -2.31 -24.22
N ILE A 465 35.15 -1.64 -23.60
CA ILE A 465 35.45 -0.24 -23.93
C ILE A 465 36.01 -0.10 -25.35
N ARG A 466 36.77 -1.08 -25.84
CA ARG A 466 37.19 -1.11 -27.25
C ARG A 466 35.98 -1.12 -28.19
N GLU A 467 34.98 -1.96 -27.93
CA GLU A 467 33.75 -2.01 -28.73
C GLU A 467 32.93 -0.71 -28.63
N VAL A 468 32.91 -0.06 -27.46
CA VAL A 468 32.27 1.26 -27.29
C VAL A 468 32.99 2.32 -28.11
N ARG A 469 34.33 2.33 -28.11
CA ARG A 469 35.14 3.27 -28.92
C ARG A 469 34.89 3.07 -30.41
N GLU A 470 34.93 1.83 -30.90
CA GLU A 470 34.63 1.51 -32.30
C GLU A 470 33.23 2.01 -32.72
N LYS A 471 32.22 1.85 -31.85
CA LYS A 471 30.87 2.37 -32.09
C LYS A 471 30.80 3.90 -32.04
N ALA A 472 31.48 4.54 -31.10
CA ALA A 472 31.53 5.99 -31.03
C ALA A 472 32.24 6.60 -32.25
N GLU A 473 33.32 5.95 -32.73
CA GLU A 473 34.09 6.36 -33.91
C GLU A 473 33.32 6.17 -35.22
N SER A 474 32.39 5.22 -35.28
CA SER A 474 31.53 5.02 -36.47
C SER A 474 30.72 6.26 -36.86
N GLY A 475 30.37 7.09 -35.87
CA GLY A 475 29.47 8.22 -36.05
C GLY A 475 27.98 7.83 -36.12
N ASP A 476 27.63 6.55 -36.12
CA ASP A 476 26.24 6.07 -36.19
C ASP A 476 25.48 6.33 -34.88
N PHE A 477 26.18 6.19 -33.74
CA PHE A 477 25.63 6.48 -32.41
C PHE A 477 25.94 7.92 -31.99
N LYS A 478 24.95 8.62 -31.43
CA LYS A 478 25.08 10.04 -31.04
C LYS A 478 25.25 10.26 -29.53
N ALA A 479 25.10 9.22 -28.73
CA ALA A 479 25.39 9.26 -27.31
C ALA A 479 25.96 7.94 -26.78
N MET A 480 26.72 8.05 -25.69
CA MET A 480 26.89 6.94 -24.77
C MET A 480 25.63 6.88 -23.90
N GLY A 481 24.91 5.77 -23.92
CA GLY A 481 23.68 5.60 -23.15
C GLY A 481 23.92 5.57 -21.65
N GLU A 482 22.93 5.09 -20.88
CA GLU A 482 23.02 5.08 -19.41
C GLU A 482 24.16 4.20 -18.88
N VAL A 483 25.22 4.86 -18.40
CA VAL A 483 26.38 4.24 -17.73
C VAL A 483 26.00 3.91 -16.28
N SER A 484 25.50 2.69 -16.06
CA SER A 484 25.07 2.28 -14.71
C SER A 484 26.26 1.96 -13.81
N VAL A 485 26.55 2.85 -12.86
CA VAL A 485 27.57 2.65 -11.80
C VAL A 485 26.99 1.86 -10.61
N ARG A 486 25.72 2.11 -10.28
CA ARG A 486 25.01 1.33 -9.25
C ARG A 486 23.53 1.24 -9.63
N GLY A 487 23.12 0.08 -10.16
CA GLY A 487 21.71 -0.24 -10.39
C GLY A 487 21.03 -0.77 -9.11
N LYS A 488 19.70 -0.59 -8.97
CA LYS A 488 18.95 -1.00 -7.78
C LYS A 488 19.01 -2.52 -7.54
N ILE A 489 18.95 -2.85 -6.25
CA ILE A 489 18.86 -4.15 -5.58
C ILE A 489 18.12 -5.21 -6.44
N GLY A 490 18.79 -6.34 -6.70
CA GLY A 490 18.24 -7.49 -7.45
C GLY A 490 18.76 -7.66 -8.89
N GLY A 491 19.41 -6.65 -9.48
CA GLY A 491 20.09 -6.78 -10.77
C GLY A 491 21.55 -7.21 -10.61
N ASN A 492 22.00 -8.25 -11.32
CA ASN A 492 23.42 -8.62 -11.47
C ASN A 492 24.24 -7.61 -12.32
N GLN A 493 23.93 -6.31 -12.23
CA GLN A 493 24.44 -5.26 -13.09
C GLN A 493 25.12 -4.15 -12.27
N ASN A 494 26.15 -4.51 -11.50
CA ASN A 494 26.94 -3.57 -10.71
C ASN A 494 28.29 -3.32 -11.39
N SER A 495 28.76 -2.08 -11.40
CA SER A 495 30.11 -1.70 -11.82
C SER A 495 30.63 -0.63 -10.89
N PRO A 496 31.68 -0.90 -10.08
CA PRO A 496 32.12 0.01 -9.02
C PRO A 496 32.28 1.46 -9.51
N PRO A 497 31.93 2.48 -8.68
CA PRO A 497 32.20 3.89 -8.97
C PRO A 497 33.68 4.22 -9.20
N ASP A 498 34.57 3.35 -8.75
CA ASP A 498 36.03 3.44 -8.95
C ASP A 498 36.54 2.46 -10.01
N SER A 499 35.64 1.84 -10.79
CA SER A 499 36.02 0.81 -11.76
C SER A 499 36.95 1.34 -12.86
N PRO A 500 37.94 0.56 -13.29
CA PRO A 500 38.86 0.97 -14.36
C PRO A 500 38.14 1.34 -15.66
N LEU A 501 37.08 0.62 -16.03
CA LEU A 501 36.34 0.93 -17.25
C LEU A 501 35.57 2.25 -17.16
N LEU A 502 35.03 2.62 -15.98
CA LEU A 502 34.39 3.92 -15.81
C LEU A 502 35.39 5.07 -15.99
N LYS A 503 36.63 4.89 -15.51
CA LYS A 503 37.72 5.85 -15.75
C LYS A 503 38.12 5.96 -17.22
N GLU A 504 37.85 4.95 -18.04
CA GLU A 504 38.09 5.01 -19.48
C GLU A 504 36.93 5.63 -20.27
N VAL A 505 35.74 5.70 -19.66
CA VAL A 505 34.53 6.36 -20.21
C VAL A 505 34.55 7.86 -19.94
N MET A 506 34.94 8.26 -18.73
CA MET A 506 35.20 9.66 -18.34
C MET A 506 36.46 10.19 -19.05
#